data_AF-A0A1F4PJD7-F1
#
_entry.id   AF-A0A1F4PJD7-F1
#
_cell.length_a   1.000
_cell.length_b   1.000
_cell.length_c   1.000
_cell.angle_alpha   90.00
_cell.angle_beta   90.00
_cell.angle_gamma   90.00
#
_symmetry.space_group_name_H-M   'P 1'
#
loop_
_entity.id
_entity.type
_entity.pdbx_description
1 polymer ?
#
loop_
_entity_poly.entity_id
_entity_poly.type
_entity_poly.pdbx_seq_one_letter_code
_entity_poly.pdbx_strand_id
1 'polypeptide(L)'
;MGKIAAEYADKIFVTSDNPRSEDPEVIAQEIVSGSELKQKFSKELNRELAIKAACKEATKNSIVLVLGKGPDEYQIIGKEKFFFSDKNILRDC
;
A
#
# COMPACT_ATOMS: atom_id res chain seq x y z
N MET A 1 12.58 -1.57 -2.27
CA MET A 1 11.37 -2.13 -1.63
C MET A 1 10.66 -3.15 -2.52
N GLY A 2 10.32 -2.82 -3.76
CA GLY A 2 9.59 -3.73 -4.65
C GLY A 2 10.22 -5.10 -4.82
N LYS A 3 11.54 -5.19 -5.06
CA LYS A 3 12.26 -6.48 -5.14
C LYS A 3 11.94 -7.42 -3.98
N ILE A 4 12.12 -6.93 -2.75
CA ILE A 4 11.91 -7.72 -1.53
C ILE A 4 10.45 -8.09 -1.38
N ALA A 5 9.52 -7.15 -1.61
CA ALA A 5 8.09 -7.47 -1.56
C ALA A 5 7.74 -8.61 -2.53
N ALA A 6 8.28 -8.58 -3.76
CA ALA A 6 8.06 -9.60 -4.78
C ALA A 6 8.67 -10.96 -4.47
N GLU A 7 9.76 -10.98 -3.71
CA GLU A 7 10.42 -12.20 -3.24
C GLU A 7 9.56 -12.95 -2.23
N TYR A 8 8.95 -12.23 -1.27
CA TYR A 8 8.27 -12.84 -0.13
C TYR A 8 6.75 -12.86 -0.21
N ALA A 9 6.12 -12.01 -1.02
CA ALA A 9 4.67 -11.95 -1.16
C ALA A 9 4.17 -12.60 -2.45
N ASP A 10 2.98 -13.21 -2.39
CA ASP A 10 2.29 -13.77 -3.56
C ASP A 10 1.62 -12.68 -4.40
N LYS A 11 1.00 -11.70 -3.74
CA LYS A 11 0.35 -10.54 -4.35
C LYS A 11 0.68 -9.28 -3.57
N ILE A 12 0.87 -8.17 -4.30
CA ILE A 12 1.34 -6.91 -3.73
C ILE A 12 0.46 -5.78 -4.22
N PHE A 13 -0.09 -5.01 -3.28
CA PHE A 13 -0.75 -3.74 -3.57
C PHE A 13 0.21 -2.58 -3.29
N VAL A 14 0.56 -1.82 -4.32
CA VAL A 14 1.36 -0.59 -4.19
C VAL A 14 0.40 0.58 -4.10
N THR A 15 0.54 1.34 -3.03
CA THR A 15 -0.32 2.48 -2.70
C THR A 15 0.50 3.66 -2.21
N SER A 16 -0.13 4.84 -2.21
CA SER A 16 0.40 6.01 -1.54
C SER A 16 0.40 5.85 -0.01
N ASP A 17 1.45 6.33 0.64
CA ASP A 17 1.50 6.53 2.09
C ASP A 17 1.61 8.03 2.36
N ASN A 18 2.80 8.57 2.58
CA ASN A 18 3.01 10.00 2.78
C ASN A 18 3.79 10.57 1.58
N PRO A 19 3.14 10.83 0.43
CA PRO A 19 3.83 11.31 -0.76
C PRO A 19 4.46 12.70 -0.54
N ARG A 20 4.01 13.46 0.47
CA ARG A 20 4.50 14.81 0.75
C ARG A 20 4.42 15.64 -0.54
N SER A 21 5.55 16.18 -1.02
CA SER A 21 5.63 16.99 -2.23
C SER A 21 5.93 16.20 -3.51
N GLU A 22 6.13 14.89 -3.41
CA GLU A 22 6.46 14.03 -4.55
C GLU A 22 5.18 13.49 -5.21
N ASP A 23 5.27 13.18 -6.50
CA ASP A 23 4.15 12.53 -7.22
C ASP A 23 4.05 11.06 -6.78
N PRO A 24 2.93 10.63 -6.16
CA PRO A 24 2.75 9.25 -5.73
C PRO A 24 2.84 8.24 -6.89
N GLU A 25 2.52 8.67 -8.11
CA GLU A 25 2.63 7.84 -9.31
C GLU A 25 4.09 7.50 -9.62
N VAL A 26 5.00 8.48 -9.49
CA VAL A 26 6.44 8.29 -9.71
C VAL A 26 7.01 7.33 -8.67
N ILE A 27 6.70 7.53 -7.38
CA ILE A 27 7.14 6.65 -6.30
C ILE A 27 6.65 5.21 -6.52
N ALA A 28 5.37 5.06 -6.89
CA ALA A 28 4.81 3.74 -7.15
C ALA A 28 5.49 3.04 -8.34
N GLN A 29 5.79 3.79 -9.41
CA GLN A 29 6.52 3.27 -10.57
C GLN A 29 7.93 2.82 -10.20
N GLU A 30 8.67 3.59 -9.40
CA GLU A 30 10.01 3.22 -8.94
C GLU A 30 10.00 1.95 -8.07
N ILE A 31 8.99 1.78 -7.22
CA ILE A 31 8.80 0.56 -6.43
C ILE A 31 8.60 -0.63 -7.36
N VAL A 32 7.69 -0.52 -8.34
CA VAL A 32 7.38 -1.62 -9.27
C VAL A 32 8.57 -1.91 -10.19
N SER A 33 9.28 -0.90 -10.69
CA SER A 33 10.45 -1.07 -11.56
C SER A 33 11.63 -1.73 -10.85
N GLY A 34 11.68 -1.64 -9.52
CA GLY A 34 12.66 -2.35 -8.70
C GLY A 34 12.46 -3.87 -8.64
N SER A 35 11.47 -4.45 -9.31
CA SER A 35 11.24 -5.89 -9.38
C SER A 35 11.04 -6.39 -10.82
N GLU A 36 11.58 -7.57 -11.11
CA GLU A 36 11.34 -8.29 -12.37
C GLU A 36 9.96 -8.98 -12.38
N LEU A 37 9.39 -9.27 -11.20
CA LEU A 37 8.10 -9.97 -11.05
C LEU A 37 6.92 -8.99 -11.06
N LYS A 38 6.83 -8.14 -12.09
CA LYS A 38 5.84 -7.06 -12.20
C LYS A 38 4.39 -7.55 -12.14
N GLN A 39 4.13 -8.78 -12.57
CA GLN A 39 2.80 -9.41 -12.55
C GLN A 39 2.23 -9.63 -11.14
N LYS A 40 3.07 -9.62 -10.09
CA LYS A 40 2.61 -9.72 -8.69
C LYS A 40 2.03 -8.40 -8.17
N PHE A 41 2.26 -7.29 -8.86
CA PHE A 41 1.91 -5.96 -8.39
C PHE A 41 0.56 -5.51 -8.95
N SER A 42 -0.26 -4.93 -8.07
CA SER A 42 -1.44 -4.15 -8.40
C SER A 42 -1.23 -2.75 -7.81
N LYS A 43 -1.47 -1.71 -8.60
CA LYS A 43 -1.28 -0.32 -8.17
C LYS A 43 -2.64 0.31 -7.90
N GLU A 44 -2.82 0.85 -6.70
CA GLU A 44 -3.99 1.61 -6.27
C GLU A 44 -3.48 2.70 -5.32
N LEU A 45 -3.43 3.96 -5.78
CA LEU A 45 -2.79 5.03 -5.02
C LEU A 45 -3.65 5.54 -3.86
N ASN A 46 -4.95 5.24 -3.86
CA ASN A 46 -5.78 5.48 -2.69
C ASN A 46 -5.56 4.35 -1.66
N ARG A 47 -4.92 4.70 -0.55
CA ARG A 47 -4.55 3.74 0.50
C ARG A 47 -5.73 2.99 1.10
N GLU A 48 -6.87 3.65 1.27
CA GLU A 48 -8.07 3.00 1.77
C GLU A 48 -8.60 1.97 0.76
N LEU A 49 -8.66 2.33 -0.52
CA LEU A 49 -9.10 1.41 -1.56
C LEU A 49 -8.13 0.24 -1.73
N ALA A 50 -6.82 0.47 -1.63
CA ALA A 50 -5.81 -0.59 -1.71
C ALA A 50 -5.96 -1.60 -0.56
N ILE A 51 -6.13 -1.12 0.68
CA ILE A 51 -6.36 -1.98 1.85
C ILE A 51 -7.65 -2.77 1.70
N LYS A 52 -8.76 -2.11 1.31
CA LYS A 52 -10.05 -2.77 1.10
C LYS A 52 -9.99 -3.81 -0.03
N ALA A 53 -9.27 -3.53 -1.11
CA ALA A 53 -9.07 -4.48 -2.20
C ALA A 53 -8.28 -5.71 -1.72
N ALA A 54 -7.21 -5.50 -0.95
CA ALA A 54 -6.44 -6.60 -0.36
C ALA A 54 -7.27 -7.46 0.59
N CYS A 55 -8.08 -6.83 1.47
CA CYS A 55 -9.01 -7.54 2.34
C CYS A 55 -10.04 -8.37 1.54
N LYS A 56 -10.62 -7.77 0.50
CA LYS A 56 -11.66 -8.41 -0.32
C LYS A 56 -11.15 -9.64 -1.07
N GLU A 57 -9.89 -9.62 -1.49
CA GLU A 57 -9.27 -10.74 -2.20
C GLU A 57 -8.68 -11.80 -1.26
N ALA A 58 -8.44 -11.45 0.01
CA ALA A 58 -7.92 -12.38 1.00
C ALA A 58 -8.90 -13.52 1.25
N THR A 59 -8.36 -14.72 1.38
CA THR A 59 -9.12 -15.91 1.78
C THR A 59 -8.84 -16.26 3.23
N LYS A 60 -9.57 -17.22 3.79
CA LYS A 60 -9.34 -17.74 5.16
C LYS A 60 -7.90 -18.24 5.43
N ASN A 61 -7.12 -18.51 4.39
CA ASN A 61 -5.74 -18.99 4.50
C ASN A 61 -4.71 -17.91 4.15
N SER A 62 -5.15 -16.69 3.91
CA SER A 62 -4.29 -15.56 3.52
C SER A 62 -3.88 -14.76 4.76
N ILE A 63 -2.68 -14.16 4.70
CA ILE A 63 -2.25 -13.12 5.65
C ILE A 63 -2.16 -11.82 4.86
N VAL A 64 -2.88 -10.79 5.31
CA VAL A 64 -2.76 -9.43 4.76
C VAL A 64 -1.82 -8.64 5.64
N LEU A 65 -0.73 -8.14 5.07
CA LEU A 65 0.26 -7.33 5.77
C LEU A 65 0.23 -5.90 5.21
N VAL A 66 -0.14 -4.93 6.06
CA VAL A 66 -0.14 -3.50 5.72
C VAL A 66 1.10 -2.84 6.35
N LEU A 67 2.00 -2.34 5.50
CA LEU A 67 3.28 -1.76 5.91
C LEU A 67 3.35 -0.26 5.58
N GLY A 68 4.30 0.45 6.22
CA GLY A 68 4.55 1.88 6.02
C GLY A 68 4.23 2.71 7.27
N LYS A 69 2.95 2.83 7.62
CA LYS A 69 2.46 3.77 8.66
C LYS A 69 2.56 3.26 10.09
N GLY A 70 2.29 1.97 10.31
CA GLY A 70 2.16 1.43 11.67
C GLY A 70 1.02 2.13 12.45
N PRO A 71 1.28 2.72 13.64
CA PRO A 71 0.25 3.36 14.46
C PRO A 71 -0.11 4.79 14.03
N ASP A 72 0.53 5.35 12.99
CA ASP A 72 0.28 6.72 12.57
C ASP A 72 -1.13 6.90 11.98
N GLU A 73 -1.91 7.81 12.58
CA GLU A 73 -3.31 8.08 12.19
C GLU A 73 -3.48 9.26 11.21
N TYR A 74 -2.42 9.61 10.50
CA TYR A 74 -2.46 10.70 9.53
C TYR A 74 -1.72 10.36 8.24
N GLN A 75 -2.28 10.80 7.12
CA GLN A 75 -1.65 10.78 5.81
C GLN A 75 -1.24 12.20 5.41
N ILE A 76 0.00 12.36 4.94
CA ILE A 76 0.57 13.66 4.55
C ILE A 76 0.56 13.79 3.03
N ILE A 77 -0.23 14.73 2.51
CA ILE A 77 -0.28 15.08 1.09
C ILE A 77 0.10 16.56 0.97
N GLY A 78 1.17 16.85 0.24
CA GLY A 78 1.81 18.16 0.25
C GLY A 78 2.30 18.53 1.65
N LYS A 79 1.68 19.57 2.21
CA LYS A 79 1.95 20.06 3.59
C LYS A 79 0.79 19.77 4.55
N GLU A 80 -0.29 19.20 4.05
CA GLU A 80 -1.53 18.97 4.80
C GLU A 80 -1.54 17.57 5.42
N LYS A 81 -2.19 17.45 6.58
CA LYS A 81 -2.39 16.19 7.29
C LYS A 81 -3.87 15.82 7.25
N PHE A 82 -4.17 14.67 6.67
CA PHE A 82 -5.51 14.10 6.60
C PHE A 82 -5.62 12.97 7.60
N PHE A 83 -6.70 12.91 8.37
CA PHE A 83 -6.93 11.78 9.27
C PHE A 83 -7.06 10.49 8.45
N PHE A 84 -6.24 9.50 8.79
CA PHE A 84 -6.17 8.23 8.08
C PHE A 84 -5.57 7.15 8.98
N SER A 85 -6.32 6.08 9.28
CA SER A 85 -5.85 5.00 10.15
C SER A 85 -5.99 3.65 9.47
N ASP A 86 -4.85 3.02 9.14
CA ASP A 86 -4.79 1.65 8.60
C ASP A 86 -5.58 0.68 9.50
N LYS A 87 -5.42 0.83 10.82
CA LYS A 87 -6.05 -0.02 11.83
C LYS A 87 -7.58 0.09 11.80
N ASN A 88 -8.13 1.29 11.64
CA ASN A 88 -9.57 1.46 11.59
C ASN A 88 -10.14 0.84 10.30
N ILE A 89 -9.49 1.06 9.17
CA ILE A 89 -9.91 0.48 7.88
C ILE A 89 -9.86 -1.06 7.94
N LEU A 90 -8.80 -1.64 8.53
CA LEU A 90 -8.65 -3.08 8.69
C LEU A 90 -9.66 -3.72 9.64
N ARG A 91 -10.26 -2.97 10.57
CA ARG A 91 -11.32 -3.46 11.47
C ARG A 91 -12.68 -3.55 10.81
N ASP A 92 -12.86 -2.79 9.73
CA ASP A 92 -14.09 -2.78 8.93
C ASP A 92 -13.99 -3.74 7.73
N CYS A 93 -12.85 -4.41 7.59
CA CYS A 93 -12.71 -5.69 6.89
C CYS A 93 -13.15 -6.84 7.85
#